data_AF-R6RJM6-F1
#
_entry.id   AF-R6RJM6-F1
#
_cell.length_a   1.000
_cell.length_b   1.000
_cell.length_c   1.000
_cell.angle_alpha   90.00
_cell.angle_beta   90.00
_cell.angle_gamma   90.00
#
_symmetry.space_group_name_H-M   'P 1'
#
loop_
_entity.id
_entity.type
_entity.pdbx_description
1 polymer ?
#
loop_
_entity_poly.entity_id
_entity_poly.type
_entity_poly.pdbx_seq_one_letter_code
_entity_poly.pdbx_strand_id
1 'polypeptide(L)'
;MERTRKSLKKQPDKLEKAGQDDTLTFEQLGIDRLFVDEAHEFKNLFVATKLQNVAGISNSASRKGLDLFLKGRYLDEKTGGKGVVFATGTPLSNSITELHTMIRYLEYDFLKDYDLQHFDNWVAAFGDQKTDWELKPAGNGFKERTRIANYTGLPELMSMFKQVAAIRTADTLTLDVPECDYQVV
;
A
#
# COMPACT_ATOMS: atom_id res chain seq x y z
N MET A 1 18.75 -6.77 8.18
CA MET A 1 18.76 -5.35 7.75
C MET A 1 19.91 -5.01 6.80
N GLU A 2 21.14 -5.50 7.00
CA GLU A 2 22.27 -5.20 6.09
C GLU A 2 22.08 -5.66 4.64
N ARG A 3 21.52 -6.85 4.39
CA ARG A 3 21.23 -7.33 3.04
C ARG A 3 20.23 -6.43 2.31
N THR A 4 19.16 -6.03 2.99
CA THR A 4 18.16 -5.09 2.48
C THR A 4 18.79 -3.73 2.17
N ARG A 5 19.62 -3.20 3.08
CA ARG A 5 20.36 -1.95 2.88
C ARG A 5 21.30 -2.02 1.68
N LYS A 6 22.05 -3.12 1.53
CA LYS A 6 22.92 -3.35 0.36
C LYS A 6 22.11 -3.49 -0.94
N SER A 7 20.93 -4.10 -0.88
CA SER A 7 20.06 -4.22 -2.06
C SER A 7 19.44 -2.88 -2.46
N LEU A 8 18.99 -2.08 -1.50
CA LEU A 8 18.44 -0.75 -1.73
C LEU A 8 19.51 0.19 -2.29
N LYS A 9 20.74 0.15 -1.76
CA LYS A 9 21.87 0.92 -2.30
C LYS A 9 22.22 0.59 -3.74
N LYS A 10 21.95 -0.63 -4.19
CA LYS A 10 22.20 -1.07 -5.58
C LYS A 10 21.06 -0.72 -6.55
N GLN A 11 19.91 -0.24 -6.07
CA GLN A 11 18.81 0.14 -6.95
C GLN A 11 19.10 1.42 -7.75
N PRO A 12 19.61 2.52 -7.14
CA PRO A 12 20.04 3.71 -7.89
C PRO A 12 21.08 3.39 -8.96
N ASP A 13 22.15 2.67 -8.59
CA ASP A 13 23.22 2.28 -9.53
C ASP A 13 22.71 1.44 -10.72
N LYS A 14 21.61 0.70 -10.54
CA LYS A 14 20.98 -0.07 -11.62
C LYS A 14 20.10 0.79 -12.52
N LEU A 15 19.45 1.82 -11.96
CA LEU A 15 18.61 2.76 -12.70
C LEU A 15 19.48 3.67 -13.58
N GLU A 16 20.61 4.17 -13.05
CA GLU A 16 21.58 4.94 -13.82
C GLU A 16 22.17 4.14 -15.00
N LYS A 17 22.43 2.85 -14.79
CA LYS A 17 22.97 1.95 -15.83
C LYS A 17 21.94 1.48 -16.85
N ALA A 18 20.66 1.76 -16.66
CA ALA A 18 19.59 1.25 -17.53
C ALA A 18 19.49 1.99 -18.87
N GLY A 19 20.29 3.05 -19.10
CA GLY A 19 20.30 3.77 -20.37
C GLY A 19 18.94 4.41 -20.67
N GLN A 20 18.41 5.16 -19.70
CA GLN A 20 17.17 5.92 -19.91
C GLN A 20 17.44 7.10 -20.85
N ASP A 21 16.47 7.38 -21.72
CA ASP A 21 16.49 8.50 -22.66
C ASP A 21 16.52 9.83 -21.87
N ASP A 22 17.52 10.67 -22.12
CA ASP A 22 17.83 11.87 -21.32
C ASP A 22 17.15 13.13 -21.89
N THR A 23 16.11 12.93 -22.71
CA THR A 23 15.46 14.00 -23.46
C THR A 23 14.47 14.83 -22.63
N LEU A 24 13.77 14.22 -21.66
CA LEU A 24 12.81 14.93 -20.80
C LEU A 24 12.55 14.19 -19.48
N THR A 25 12.76 14.85 -18.35
CA THR A 25 12.46 14.29 -17.01
C THR A 25 11.04 14.61 -16.55
N PHE A 26 10.57 13.90 -15.52
CA PHE A 26 9.22 14.12 -14.96
C PHE A 26 9.05 15.53 -14.41
N GLU A 27 10.10 16.08 -13.81
CA GLU A 27 10.14 17.44 -13.28
C GLU A 27 10.06 18.50 -14.40
N GLN A 28 10.69 18.22 -15.55
CA GLN A 28 10.67 19.10 -16.72
C GLN A 28 9.32 19.14 -17.44
N LEU A 29 8.52 18.08 -17.34
CA LEU A 29 7.15 18.05 -17.88
C LEU A 29 6.23 19.09 -17.22
N GLY A 30 6.59 19.61 -16.04
CA GLY A 30 5.82 20.63 -15.35
C GLY A 30 4.51 20.12 -14.73
N ILE A 31 4.31 18.80 -14.66
CA ILE A 31 3.12 18.17 -14.07
C ILE A 31 2.94 18.67 -12.63
N ASP A 32 1.70 18.99 -12.29
CA ASP A 32 1.27 19.43 -10.97
C ASP A 32 0.28 18.45 -10.34
N ARG A 33 -0.45 17.65 -11.14
CA ARG A 33 -1.41 16.66 -10.65
C ARG A 33 -1.37 15.35 -11.41
N LEU A 34 -1.63 14.27 -10.68
CA LEU A 34 -1.67 12.91 -11.17
C LEU A 34 -2.97 12.23 -10.71
N PHE A 35 -3.76 11.77 -11.68
CA PHE A 35 -4.95 10.96 -11.43
C PHE A 35 -4.64 9.52 -11.78
N VAL A 36 -4.75 8.62 -10.81
CA VAL A 36 -4.48 7.18 -10.98
C VAL A 36 -5.79 6.44 -10.92
N ASP A 37 -6.20 5.88 -12.05
CA ASP A 37 -7.27 4.92 -12.11
C ASP A 37 -6.76 3.51 -11.76
N GLU A 38 -7.66 2.67 -11.26
CA GLU A 38 -7.35 1.34 -10.72
C GLU A 38 -6.15 1.32 -9.77
N ALA A 39 -6.15 2.26 -8.82
CA ALA A 39 -5.05 2.44 -7.86
C ALA A 39 -4.70 1.18 -7.05
N HIS A 40 -5.62 0.21 -6.97
CA HIS A 40 -5.38 -1.09 -6.36
C HIS A 40 -4.24 -1.89 -7.03
N GLU A 41 -3.87 -1.60 -8.28
CA GLU A 41 -2.70 -2.19 -8.94
C GLU A 41 -1.36 -1.75 -8.31
N PHE A 42 -1.36 -0.63 -7.59
CA PHE A 42 -0.15 -0.02 -7.00
C PHE A 42 0.00 -0.27 -5.49
N LYS A 43 -0.87 -1.10 -4.91
CA LYS A 43 -0.90 -1.42 -3.47
C LYS A 43 0.26 -2.27 -2.96
N ASN A 44 1.08 -2.83 -3.86
CA ASN A 44 2.25 -3.65 -3.51
C ASN A 44 3.54 -2.80 -3.46
N LEU A 45 3.59 -1.86 -2.52
CA LEU A 45 4.78 -1.04 -2.28
C LEU A 45 5.77 -1.77 -1.36
N PHE A 46 7.07 -1.52 -1.54
CA PHE A 46 8.07 -2.05 -0.62
C PHE A 46 7.88 -1.48 0.79
N VAL A 47 7.84 -2.39 1.75
CA VAL A 47 7.75 -2.08 3.16
C VAL A 47 8.95 -2.69 3.89
N ALA A 48 9.72 -1.85 4.57
CA ALA A 48 10.80 -2.33 5.42
C ALA A 48 10.23 -2.73 6.78
N THR A 49 10.27 -4.03 7.09
CA THR A 49 9.75 -4.60 8.35
C THR A 49 10.76 -5.57 8.94
N LYS A 50 10.78 -5.68 10.28
CA LYS A 50 11.48 -6.75 11.00
C LYS A 50 10.65 -8.05 11.06
N LEU A 51 9.34 -7.97 10.82
CA LEU A 51 8.44 -9.11 10.83
C LEU A 51 8.79 -10.04 9.67
N GLN A 52 9.10 -11.30 9.99
CA GLN A 52 9.37 -12.33 8.99
C GLN A 52 8.27 -13.38 9.02
N ASN A 53 7.93 -13.95 7.86
CA ASN A 53 6.91 -14.99 7.71
C ASN A 53 5.47 -14.59 8.10
N VAL A 54 5.15 -13.28 8.14
CA VAL A 54 3.77 -12.83 8.33
C VAL A 54 3.01 -12.89 7.00
N ALA A 55 1.87 -13.56 7.00
CA ALA A 55 1.00 -13.60 5.82
C ALA A 55 0.42 -12.19 5.54
N GLY A 56 0.39 -11.78 4.27
CA GLY A 56 -0.10 -10.45 3.86
C GLY A 56 0.97 -9.37 3.73
N ILE A 57 2.22 -9.66 4.09
CA ILE A 57 3.38 -8.80 3.79
C ILE A 57 4.09 -9.35 2.55
N SER A 58 4.04 -8.62 1.44
CA SER A 58 4.82 -8.95 0.24
C SER A 58 6.27 -8.54 0.44
N ASN A 59 7.19 -9.49 0.30
CA ASN A 59 8.64 -9.21 0.28
C ASN A 59 9.13 -8.71 -1.10
N SER A 60 8.27 -8.77 -2.12
CA SER A 60 8.58 -8.33 -3.48
C SER A 60 8.09 -6.90 -3.71
N ALA A 61 9.03 -5.98 -3.88
CA ALA A 61 8.75 -4.59 -4.22
C ALA A 61 8.24 -4.46 -5.67
N SER A 62 7.04 -3.89 -5.87
CA SER A 62 6.63 -3.47 -7.21
C SER A 62 7.46 -2.28 -7.68
N ARG A 63 8.13 -2.41 -8.83
CA ARG A 63 8.83 -1.28 -9.47
C ARG A 63 7.84 -0.16 -9.85
N LYS A 64 6.66 -0.53 -10.35
CA LYS A 64 5.59 0.41 -10.72
C LYS A 64 5.07 1.17 -9.50
N GLY A 65 4.86 0.46 -8.38
CA GLY A 65 4.44 1.09 -7.12
C GLY A 65 5.50 2.06 -6.59
N LEU A 66 6.78 1.66 -6.62
CA LEU A 66 7.87 2.55 -6.19
C LEU A 66 7.97 3.82 -7.06
N ASP A 67 7.86 3.68 -8.37
CA ASP A 67 7.87 4.80 -9.32
C ASP A 67 6.72 5.79 -9.04
N LEU A 68 5.50 5.27 -8.89
CA LEU A 68 4.34 6.09 -8.52
C LEU A 68 4.52 6.77 -7.15
N PHE A 69 5.09 6.06 -6.19
CA PHE A 69 5.32 6.59 -4.84
C PHE A 69 6.30 7.76 -4.87
N LEU A 70 7.39 7.65 -5.63
CA LEU A 70 8.38 8.72 -5.78
C LEU A 70 7.79 9.94 -6.48
N LYS A 71 7.03 9.73 -7.56
CA LYS A 71 6.31 10.80 -8.27
C LYS A 71 5.29 11.48 -7.36
N GLY A 72 4.55 10.71 -6.56
CA GLY A 72 3.60 11.23 -5.59
C GLY A 72 4.28 12.11 -4.55
N ARG A 73 5.38 11.64 -3.94
CA ARG A 73 6.15 12.43 -2.97
C ARG A 73 6.70 13.74 -3.57
N TYR A 74 7.19 13.69 -4.81
CA TYR A 74 7.62 14.90 -5.51
C TYR A 74 6.46 15.89 -5.73
N LEU A 75 5.29 15.40 -6.15
CA LEU A 75 4.11 16.24 -6.33
C LEU A 75 3.57 16.78 -4.99
N ASP A 76 3.62 16.01 -3.92
CA ASP A 76 3.22 16.44 -2.58
C ASP A 76 4.08 17.60 -2.09
N GLU A 77 5.40 17.54 -2.29
CA GLU A 77 6.33 18.63 -1.96
C GLU A 77 6.01 19.92 -2.75
N LYS A 78 5.60 19.78 -4.01
CA LYS A 78 5.26 20.92 -4.88
C LYS A 78 3.87 21.51 -4.61
N THR A 79 2.90 20.68 -4.24
CA THR A 79 1.48 21.06 -4.15
C THR A 79 0.92 21.11 -2.72
N GLY A 80 1.72 20.73 -1.73
CA GLY A 80 1.29 20.61 -0.34
C GLY A 80 0.32 19.45 -0.12
N GLY A 81 0.65 18.27 -0.64
CA GLY A 81 -0.15 17.04 -0.45
C GLY A 81 -1.42 16.93 -1.31
N LYS A 82 -1.55 17.72 -2.37
CA LYS A 82 -2.77 17.76 -3.24
C LYS A 82 -2.50 17.30 -4.67
N GLY A 83 -1.35 16.68 -4.89
CA GLY A 83 -0.83 16.37 -6.22
C GLY A 83 -1.32 15.03 -6.76
N VAL A 84 -1.85 14.14 -5.92
CA VAL A 84 -2.23 12.78 -6.31
C VAL A 84 -3.67 12.48 -5.95
N VAL A 85 -4.43 11.92 -6.90
CA VAL A 85 -5.81 11.46 -6.69
C VAL A 85 -5.92 10.02 -7.17
N PHE A 86 -6.41 9.14 -6.30
CA PHE A 86 -6.63 7.73 -6.61
C PHE A 86 -8.11 7.45 -6.84
N ALA A 87 -8.40 6.69 -7.90
CA ALA A 87 -9.69 6.09 -8.19
C ALA A 87 -9.55 4.57 -8.19
N THR A 88 -10.43 3.88 -7.47
CA THR A 88 -10.47 2.42 -7.43
C THR A 88 -11.83 1.94 -6.92
N GLY A 89 -12.39 0.91 -7.56
CA GLY A 89 -13.60 0.24 -7.08
C GLY A 89 -13.34 -0.74 -5.93
N THR A 90 -12.08 -1.17 -5.75
CA THR A 90 -11.67 -2.16 -4.76
C THR A 90 -10.49 -1.63 -3.94
N PRO A 91 -10.73 -0.68 -3.01
CA PRO A 91 -9.64 0.01 -2.33
C PRO A 91 -8.76 -0.93 -1.49
N LEU A 92 -9.29 -2.04 -0.98
CA LEU A 92 -8.61 -2.95 -0.08
C LEU A 92 -9.06 -4.39 -0.34
N SER A 93 -8.13 -5.36 -0.29
CA SER A 93 -8.39 -6.78 -0.51
C SER A 93 -8.07 -7.64 0.72
N ASN A 94 -8.19 -7.07 1.92
CA ASN A 94 -7.98 -7.70 3.25
C ASN A 94 -6.52 -7.79 3.75
N SER A 95 -5.61 -6.92 3.30
CA SER A 95 -4.29 -6.80 3.92
C SER A 95 -4.09 -5.44 4.58
N ILE A 96 -3.69 -5.46 5.86
CA ILE A 96 -3.26 -4.27 6.61
C ILE A 96 -2.09 -3.55 5.93
N THR A 97 -1.26 -4.29 5.19
CA THR A 97 -0.17 -3.75 4.38
C THR A 97 -0.70 -2.88 3.24
N GLU A 98 -1.82 -3.26 2.63
CA GLU A 98 -2.45 -2.47 1.56
C GLU A 98 -3.02 -1.18 2.13
N LEU A 99 -3.70 -1.24 3.27
CA LEU A 99 -4.24 -0.06 3.93
C LEU A 99 -3.13 0.93 4.34
N HIS A 100 -2.07 0.43 4.98
CA HIS A 100 -0.90 1.26 5.31
C HIS A 100 -0.29 1.87 4.06
N THR A 101 -0.17 1.09 2.98
CA THR A 101 0.39 1.56 1.71
C THR A 101 -0.46 2.67 1.09
N MET A 102 -1.78 2.52 1.08
CA MET A 102 -2.70 3.53 0.53
C MET A 102 -2.63 4.84 1.32
N ILE A 103 -2.65 4.78 2.66
CA ILE A 103 -2.48 5.97 3.50
C ILE A 103 -1.10 6.58 3.27
N ARG A 104 -0.06 5.75 3.10
CA ARG A 104 1.30 6.23 2.81
C ARG A 104 1.43 6.93 1.45
N TYR A 105 0.58 6.62 0.47
CA TYR A 105 0.53 7.35 -0.80
C TYR A 105 -0.17 8.70 -0.67
N LEU A 106 -1.24 8.78 0.11
CA LEU A 106 -2.15 9.94 0.12
C LEU A 106 -1.87 10.92 1.27
N GLU A 107 -1.39 10.43 2.42
CA GLU A 107 -1.16 11.20 3.65
C GLU A 107 0.12 10.71 4.35
N TYR A 108 1.24 10.80 3.63
CA TYR A 108 2.53 10.41 4.20
C TYR A 108 2.98 11.33 5.34
N ASP A 109 2.72 12.63 5.24
CA ASP A 109 3.17 13.60 6.24
C ASP A 109 2.42 13.41 7.56
N PHE A 110 1.12 13.11 7.52
CA PHE A 110 0.37 12.64 8.69
C PHE A 110 1.04 11.42 9.32
N LEU A 111 1.32 10.36 8.54
CA LEU A 111 1.96 9.17 9.10
C LEU A 111 3.33 9.49 9.71
N LYS A 112 4.07 10.44 9.13
CA LYS A 112 5.37 10.87 9.62
C LYS A 112 5.29 11.59 10.96
N ASP A 113 4.31 12.47 11.13
CA ASP A 113 4.13 13.26 12.35
C ASP A 113 3.75 12.39 13.57
N TYR A 114 3.07 11.26 13.33
CA TYR A 114 2.68 10.29 14.36
C TYR A 114 3.65 9.10 14.50
N ASP A 115 4.80 9.10 13.80
CA ASP A 115 5.77 7.99 13.72
C ASP A 115 5.18 6.64 13.24
N LEU A 116 4.14 6.74 12.42
CA LEU A 116 3.40 5.64 11.82
C LEU A 116 3.85 5.31 10.39
N GLN A 117 4.84 6.05 9.85
CA GLN A 117 5.42 5.75 8.53
C GLN A 117 6.11 4.39 8.47
N HIS A 118 6.59 3.91 9.62
CA HIS A 118 7.19 2.58 9.75
C HIS A 118 6.11 1.54 9.95
N PHE A 119 6.09 0.53 9.09
CA PHE A 119 5.08 -0.52 9.16
C PHE A 119 5.11 -1.33 10.46
N ASP A 120 6.29 -1.52 11.06
CA ASP A 120 6.40 -2.19 12.36
C ASP A 120 5.65 -1.41 13.46
N ASN A 121 5.75 -0.07 13.46
CA ASN A 121 5.03 0.80 14.39
C ASN A 121 3.52 0.79 14.10
N TRP A 122 3.15 0.82 12.82
CA TRP A 122 1.76 0.70 12.38
C TRP A 122 1.10 -0.59 12.84
N VAL A 123 1.77 -1.73 12.61
CA VAL A 123 1.28 -3.04 13.05
C VAL A 123 1.24 -3.13 14.57
N ALA A 124 2.20 -2.53 15.28
CA ALA A 124 2.16 -2.50 16.74
C ALA A 124 0.96 -1.69 17.29
N ALA A 125 0.52 -0.65 16.57
CA ALA A 125 -0.63 0.18 16.96
C ALA A 125 -1.98 -0.46 16.61
N PHE A 126 -2.11 -1.01 15.39
CA PHE A 126 -3.40 -1.42 14.83
C PHE A 126 -3.54 -2.92 14.55
N GLY A 127 -2.44 -3.68 14.61
CA GLY A 127 -2.41 -5.09 14.21
C GLY A 127 -2.30 -6.04 15.40
N ASP A 128 -3.32 -6.88 15.59
CA ASP A 128 -3.22 -8.02 16.50
C ASP A 128 -2.60 -9.21 15.78
N GLN A 129 -1.40 -9.59 16.20
CA GLN A 129 -0.64 -10.69 15.61
C GLN A 129 -1.01 -12.00 16.28
N LYS A 130 -1.62 -12.92 15.53
CA LYS A 130 -1.88 -14.28 15.96
C LYS A 130 -0.95 -15.24 15.23
N THR A 131 -0.27 -16.07 16.01
CA THR A 131 0.55 -17.14 15.45
C THR A 131 -0.21 -18.45 15.51
N ASP A 132 -0.32 -19.11 14.36
CA ASP A 132 -1.04 -20.38 14.23
C ASP A 132 -0.18 -21.43 13.51
N TRP A 133 -0.47 -22.70 13.76
CA TRP A 133 0.24 -23.82 13.16
C TRP A 133 -0.50 -24.31 11.93
N GLU A 134 0.05 -24.04 10.74
CA GLU A 134 -0.52 -24.51 9.48
C GLU A 134 0.16 -25.80 8.99
N LEU A 135 -0.63 -26.72 8.43
CA LEU A 135 -0.06 -27.89 7.77
C LEU A 135 0.67 -27.45 6.49
N LYS A 136 1.90 -27.93 6.30
CA LYS A 136 2.63 -27.69 5.05
C LYS A 136 1.83 -28.29 3.88
N PRO A 137 1.85 -27.66 2.68
CA PRO A 137 1.15 -28.17 1.50
C PRO A 137 1.52 -29.62 1.12
N ALA A 138 2.72 -30.07 1.52
CA ALA A 138 3.22 -31.42 1.30
C ALA A 138 2.77 -32.45 2.36
N GLY A 139 1.94 -32.06 3.34
CA GLY A 139 1.40 -32.94 4.39
C GLY A 139 2.42 -33.48 5.41
N ASN A 140 3.70 -33.17 5.25
CA ASN A 140 4.81 -33.77 6.00
C ASN A 140 5.29 -32.95 7.22
N GLY A 141 4.47 -32.02 7.72
CA GLY A 141 4.75 -31.31 8.95
C GLY A 141 3.97 -30.01 9.09
N PHE A 142 4.07 -29.38 10.25
CA PHE A 142 3.48 -28.08 10.53
C PHE A 142 4.50 -26.96 10.26
N LYS A 143 4.02 -25.81 9.82
CA LYS A 143 4.77 -24.57 9.71
C LYS A 143 4.02 -23.52 10.51
N GLU A 144 4.70 -22.96 11.49
CA GLU A 144 4.22 -21.79 12.20
C GLU A 144 4.08 -20.63 11.21
N ARG A 145 2.87 -20.05 11.14
CA ARG A 145 2.58 -18.85 10.37
C ARG A 145 1.96 -17.81 11.29
N THR A 146 2.59 -16.65 11.34
CA THR A 146 1.99 -15.48 11.96
C THR A 146 1.08 -14.79 10.96
N ARG A 147 -0.12 -14.45 11.39
CA ARG A 147 -1.11 -13.68 10.63
C ARG A 147 -1.51 -12.47 11.45
N ILE A 148 -1.82 -11.38 10.79
CA ILE A 148 -2.48 -10.25 11.45
C ILE A 148 -3.97 -10.60 11.44
N ALA A 149 -4.46 -11.07 12.58
CA ALA A 149 -5.75 -11.74 12.68
C ALA A 149 -6.90 -10.76 12.92
N ASN A 150 -6.65 -9.72 13.72
CA ASN A 150 -7.63 -8.70 14.05
C ASN A 150 -7.02 -7.31 14.00
N TYR A 151 -7.89 -6.32 13.92
CA TYR A 151 -7.54 -4.91 14.02
C TYR A 151 -7.87 -4.41 15.43
N THR A 152 -6.90 -3.80 16.08
CA THR A 152 -7.13 -2.99 17.29
C THR A 152 -7.37 -1.54 16.87
N GLY A 153 -8.33 -0.86 17.50
CA GLY A 153 -8.62 0.54 17.17
C GLY A 153 -9.20 0.74 15.76
N LEU A 154 -10.10 -0.14 15.32
CA LEU A 154 -10.82 0.00 14.05
C LEU A 154 -11.49 1.38 13.87
N PRO A 155 -12.15 1.96 14.89
CA PRO A 155 -12.75 3.30 14.75
C PRO A 155 -11.73 4.37 14.38
N GLU A 156 -10.57 4.38 15.04
CA GLU A 156 -9.48 5.32 14.82
C GLU A 156 -8.86 5.14 13.43
N LEU A 157 -8.61 3.88 13.06
CA LEU A 157 -8.10 3.51 11.74
C LEU A 157 -9.04 3.93 10.62
N MET A 158 -10.35 3.71 10.81
CA MET A 158 -11.38 4.14 9.87
C MET A 158 -11.50 5.66 9.81
N SER A 159 -11.32 6.36 10.93
CA SER A 159 -11.31 7.83 10.96
C SER A 159 -10.14 8.38 10.15
N MET A 160 -8.95 7.83 10.32
CA MET A 160 -7.77 8.20 9.52
C MET A 160 -8.00 7.92 8.03
N PHE A 161 -8.50 6.73 7.69
CA PHE A 161 -8.74 6.38 6.28
C PHE A 161 -9.81 7.26 5.63
N LYS A 162 -10.86 7.65 6.38
CA LYS A 162 -11.90 8.56 5.88
C LYS A 162 -11.44 9.99 5.64
N GLN A 163 -10.29 10.41 6.18
CA GLN A 163 -9.71 11.72 5.84
C GLN A 163 -9.20 11.75 4.40
N VAL A 164 -8.76 10.60 3.88
CA VAL A 164 -8.19 10.47 2.52
C VAL A 164 -9.14 9.86 1.51
N ALA A 165 -10.14 9.10 1.96
CA ALA A 165 -11.00 8.32 1.09
C ALA A 165 -12.46 8.77 1.19
N ALA A 166 -13.03 9.15 0.04
CA ALA A 166 -14.46 9.27 -0.15
C ALA A 166 -15.00 7.97 -0.77
N ILE A 167 -15.68 7.14 0.02
CA ILE A 167 -16.20 5.84 -0.41
C ILE A 167 -17.69 5.94 -0.64
N ARG A 168 -18.15 5.50 -1.82
CA ARG A 168 -19.57 5.33 -2.14
C ARG A 168 -19.80 3.86 -2.48
N THR A 169 -20.67 3.20 -1.70
CA THR A 169 -21.13 1.84 -1.98
C THR A 169 -22.44 1.88 -2.74
N ALA A 170 -22.81 0.77 -3.39
CA ALA A 170 -24.09 0.64 -4.10
C ALA A 170 -25.28 1.00 -3.19
N ASP A 171 -25.26 0.59 -1.91
CA ASP A 171 -26.32 0.88 -0.95
C ASP A 171 -26.43 2.38 -0.60
N THR A 172 -25.34 3.13 -0.73
CA THR A 172 -25.33 4.58 -0.50
C THR A 172 -25.75 5.39 -1.73
N LEU A 173 -25.92 4.73 -2.87
CA LEU A 173 -26.26 5.34 -4.15
C LEU A 173 -27.73 5.01 -4.46
N THR A 174 -28.55 6.05 -4.61
CA THR A 174 -29.94 5.89 -5.07
C THR A 174 -29.96 5.81 -6.59
N LEU A 175 -29.46 4.70 -7.13
CA LEU A 175 -29.43 4.43 -8.56
C LEU A 175 -30.49 3.39 -8.91
N ASP A 176 -31.18 3.60 -10.03
CA ASP A 176 -32.09 2.62 -10.60
C ASP A 176 -31.25 1.52 -11.26
N VAL A 177 -31.04 0.42 -10.54
CA VAL A 177 -30.23 -0.72 -10.98
C VAL A 177 -31.09 -1.98 -11.05
N PRO A 178 -30.88 -2.86 -12.04
CA PRO A 178 -31.62 -4.11 -12.16
C PRO A 178 -31.29 -5.08 -11.02
N GLU A 179 -32.24 -5.95 -10.67
CA GLU A 179 -32.02 -7.01 -9.69
C GLU A 179 -30.96 -8.01 -10.20
N CYS A 180 -29.98 -8.34 -9.36
CA CYS A 180 -28.94 -9.29 -9.70
C CYS A 180 -29.36 -10.70 -9.26
N ASP A 181 -29.52 -11.62 -10.22
CA ASP A 181 -29.76 -13.04 -9.95
C ASP A 181 -28.42 -13.77 -9.80
N TYR A 182 -28.08 -14.15 -8.57
CA TYR A 182 -26.85 -14.87 -8.26
C TYR A 182 -27.13 -16.38 -8.20
N GLN A 183 -26.65 -17.13 -9.19
CA GLN A 183 -26.64 -18.58 -9.16
C GLN A 183 -25.23 -19.08 -8.81
N VAL A 184 -25.11 -19.73 -7.65
CA VAL A 184 -23.90 -20.48 -7.29
C VAL A 184 -24.05 -21.88 -7.86
N VAL A 185 -23.32 -22.17 -8.93
CA VAL A 185 -23.25 -23.49 -9.59
C VAL A 185 -22.22 -24.37 -8.89
#